data_AF-A0A506X8G3-F1
#
_entry.id   AF-A0A506X8G3-F1
#
_cell.length_a   1.000
_cell.length_b   1.000
_cell.length_c   1.000
_cell.angle_alpha   90.00
_cell.angle_beta   90.00
_cell.angle_gamma   90.00
#
_symmetry.space_group_name_H-M   'P 1'
#
loop_
_entity.id
_entity.type
_entity.pdbx_description
1 polymer ?
#
loop_
_entity_poly.entity_id
_entity_poly.type
_entity_poly.pdbx_seq_one_letter_code
_entity_poly.pdbx_strand_id
1 'polypeptide(L)' 'EFSSVWKSWGADVTIIEALPHLVPNEDEAISKHFERAFRRRGIDFKLGVRFSGVTQNESGVVVTLENGETVEAD' A
#
# COMPACT_ATOMS: atom_id res chain seq x y z
N GLU A 1 -4.49 5.91 -8.47
CA GLU A 1 -4.26 7.37 -8.65
C GLU A 1 -3.28 7.98 -7.64
N PHE A 2 -3.64 8.20 -6.36
CA PHE A 2 -2.78 8.95 -5.43
C PHE A 2 -1.37 8.39 -5.23
N SER A 3 -1.23 7.06 -5.15
CA SER A 3 0.09 6.42 -5.00
C SER A 3 1.08 6.80 -6.10
N SER A 4 0.59 6.94 -7.34
CA SER A 4 1.41 7.37 -8.48
C SER A 4 1.80 8.84 -8.40
N VAL A 5 0.90 9.70 -7.91
CA VAL A 5 1.16 11.14 -7.72
C VAL A 5 2.23 11.33 -6.65
N TRP A 6 2.04 10.73 -5.47
CA TRP A 6 3.00 10.84 -4.37
C TRP A 6 4.39 10.30 -4.75
N LYS A 7 4.44 9.15 -5.44
CA LYS A 7 5.73 8.63 -5.92
C LYS A 7 6.39 9.55 -6.94
N SER A 8 5.61 10.23 -7.80
CA SER A 8 6.17 11.19 -8.77
C SER A 8 6.80 12.42 -8.11
N TRP A 9 6.41 12.74 -6.88
CA TRP A 9 7.02 13.79 -6.06
C TRP A 9 8.15 13.29 -5.15
N GLY A 10 8.51 12.01 -5.25
CA GLY A 10 9.64 11.42 -4.53
C GLY A 10 9.30 10.80 -3.18
N ALA A 11 8.01 10.72 -2.80
CA ALA A 11 7.62 10.03 -1.58
C ALA A 11 7.85 8.51 -1.71
N ASP A 12 8.21 7.87 -0.60
CA ASP A 12 8.12 6.42 -0.49
C ASP A 12 6.68 6.03 -0.15
N VAL A 13 6.13 5.14 -0.96
CA VAL A 13 4.70 4.83 -0.93
C VAL A 13 4.52 3.34 -0.74
N THR A 14 3.79 2.98 0.32
CA THR A 14 3.27 1.64 0.55
C THR A 14 1.74 1.67 0.57
N ILE A 15 1.09 0.81 -0.22
CA ILE A 15 -0.37 0.64 -0.23
C ILE A 15 -0.76 -0.51 0.68
N ILE A 16 -1.69 -0.31 1.60
CA ILE A 16 -2.29 -1.39 2.40
C ILE A 16 -3.66 -1.73 1.79
N GLU A 17 -3.83 -2.98 1.35
CA GLU A 17 -5.04 -3.47 0.70
C GLU A 17 -5.54 -4.75 1.40
N ALA A 18 -6.82 -4.73 1.76
CA ALA A 18 -7.50 -5.82 2.44
C ALA A 18 -7.68 -7.04 1.54
N LEU A 19 -7.86 -6.81 0.25
CA LEU A 19 -8.14 -7.83 -0.75
C LEU A 19 -6.86 -8.43 -1.35
N PRO A 20 -6.94 -9.60 -2.00
CA PRO A 20 -5.74 -10.30 -2.50
C PRO A 20 -4.98 -9.57 -3.61
N HIS A 21 -5.60 -8.57 -4.24
CA HIS A 21 -5.09 -7.88 -5.42
C HIS A 21 -5.31 -6.37 -5.35
N LEU A 22 -4.42 -5.62 -5.99
CA LEU A 22 -4.73 -4.24 -6.37
C LEU A 22 -5.80 -4.24 -7.45
N VAL A 23 -6.65 -3.20 -7.46
CA VAL A 23 -7.82 -3.08 -8.35
C VAL A 23 -8.65 -4.37 -8.41
N PRO A 24 -9.11 -4.90 -7.24
CA PRO A 24 -9.63 -6.27 -7.11
C PRO A 24 -10.97 -6.54 -7.82
N ASN A 25 -11.61 -5.50 -8.36
CA ASN A 25 -12.82 -5.64 -9.17
C ASN A 25 -12.52 -5.93 -10.65
N GLU A 26 -11.26 -5.78 -11.07
CA GLU A 26 -10.81 -6.06 -12.43
C GLU A 26 -10.44 -7.54 -12.61
N ASP A 27 -10.20 -7.96 -13.86
CA ASP A 27 -9.66 -9.28 -14.17
C ASP A 27 -8.29 -9.49 -13.51
N GLU A 28 -8.04 -10.69 -12.97
CA GLU A 28 -6.81 -11.03 -12.24
C GLU A 28 -5.54 -10.79 -13.07
N ALA A 29 -5.59 -10.99 -14.39
CA ALA A 29 -4.46 -10.70 -15.27
C ALA A 29 -4.13 -9.19 -15.30
N ILE A 30 -5.16 -8.34 -15.23
CA ILE A 30 -5.01 -6.88 -15.14
C ILE A 30 -4.39 -6.51 -13.80
N SER A 31 -4.91 -7.03 -12.69
CA SER A 31 -4.33 -6.82 -11.36
C SER A 31 -2.85 -7.20 -11.30
N LYS A 32 -2.49 -8.39 -11.80
CA LYS A 32 -1.09 -8.85 -11.84
C LYS A 32 -0.20 -7.93 -12.69
N HIS A 33 -0.70 -7.45 -13.83
CA HIS A 33 0.06 -6.52 -14.67
C HIS A 33 0.29 -5.19 -13.94
N PHE A 34 -0.77 -4.68 -13.30
CA PHE A 34 -0.76 -3.43 -12.56
C PHE A 34 0.19 -3.49 -11.36
N GLU A 35 0.11 -4.54 -10.54
CA GLU A 35 1.03 -4.82 -9.43
C GLU A 35 2.50 -4.85 -9.89
N ARG A 36 2.79 -5.51 -11.02
CA ARG A 36 4.15 -5.52 -11.61
C ARG A 36 4.59 -4.13 -12.08
N ALA A 37 3.66 -3.33 -12.60
CA ALA A 37 3.97 -1.95 -13.01
C ALA A 37 4.27 -1.06 -11.80
N PHE A 38 3.51 -1.21 -10.71
CA PHE A 38 3.73 -0.46 -9.48
C PHE A 38 5.04 -0.84 -8.79
N ARG A 39 5.34 -2.13 -8.69
CA ARG A 39 6.61 -2.60 -8.13
C ARG A 39 7.81 -2.09 -8.92
N ARG A 40 7.74 -2.09 -10.26
CA ARG A 40 8.80 -1.52 -11.12
C ARG A 40 9.00 -0.02 -10.91
N ARG A 41 7.97 0.70 -10.44
CA ARG A 41 8.02 2.13 -10.14
C ARG A 41 8.41 2.43 -8.69
N GLY A 42 8.75 1.41 -7.89
CA GLY A 42 9.08 1.57 -6.46
C GLY A 42 7.88 2.01 -5.62
N ILE A 43 6.67 1.55 -5.99
CA ILE A 43 5.47 1.67 -5.17
C ILE A 43 5.22 0.29 -4.56
N ASP A 44 5.38 0.20 -3.25
CA ASP A 44 5.20 -1.04 -2.50
C ASP A 44 3.74 -1.24 -2.09
N PHE A 45 3.39 -2.47 -1.73
CA PHE A 45 2.05 -2.82 -1.30
C PHE A 45 2.02 -4.07 -0.43
N LYS A 46 1.06 -4.10 0.51
CA LYS A 46 0.69 -5.25 1.34
C LYS A 46 -0.76 -5.62 1.00
N LEU A 47 -0.96 -6.83 0.48
CA LEU A 47 -2.25 -7.32 0.02
C LEU A 47 -2.78 -8.38 0.97
N GLY A 48 -4.10 -8.58 0.99
CA GLY A 48 -4.75 -9.60 1.80
C GLY A 48 -4.69 -9.32 3.30
N VAL A 49 -4.43 -8.07 3.71
CA VAL A 49 -4.32 -7.69 5.11
C VAL A 49 -4.98 -6.34 5.35
N ARG A 50 -5.89 -6.28 6.32
CA ARG A 50 -6.50 -5.03 6.76
C ARG A 50 -5.64 -4.35 7.81
N PHE A 51 -5.73 -3.03 7.88
CA PHE A 51 -5.27 -2.31 9.07
C PHE A 51 -6.28 -2.51 10.20
N SER A 52 -5.78 -2.63 11.43
CA SER A 52 -6.57 -2.72 12.67
C SER A 52 -6.59 -1.39 13.44
N GLY A 53 -5.63 -0.49 13.19
CA GLY A 53 -5.60 0.84 13.78
C GLY A 53 -4.48 1.72 13.25
N VAL A 54 -4.58 3.01 13.53
CA VAL A 54 -3.55 4.02 13.23
C VAL A 54 -3.35 4.89 14.46
N THR A 55 -2.10 5.08 14.88
CA THR A 55 -1.72 6.03 15.92
C THR A 55 -0.74 7.04 15.37
N GLN A 56 -0.73 8.24 15.95
CA GLN A 56 0.22 9.30 15.59
C GLN A 56 1.29 9.43 16.67
N ASN A 57 2.52 9.70 16.27
CA ASN A 57 3.62 10.09 17.16
C ASN A 57 4.27 11.40 16.67
N GLU A 58 5.36 11.83 17.32
CA GLU A 58 6.04 13.10 16.97
C GLU A 58 6.67 13.10 15.57
N SER A 59 6.92 11.92 15.01
CA SER A 59 7.63 11.72 13.74
C SER A 59 6.71 11.31 12.58
N GLY A 60 5.42 11.06 12.82
CA GLY A 60 4.48 10.61 11.79
C GLY A 60 3.38 9.70 12.35
N VAL A 61 3.04 8.64 11.61
CA VAL A 61 1.99 7.68 11.95
C VAL A 61 2.51 6.24 11.99
N VAL A 62 1.90 5.44 12.87
CA VAL A 62 2.10 4.00 12.97
C VAL A 62 0.79 3.31 12.65
N VAL A 63 0.78 2.52 11.58
CA VAL A 63 -0.35 1.71 11.12
C VAL A 63 -0.16 0.28 11.62
N THR A 64 -1.09 -0.21 12.43
CA THR A 64 -1.10 -1.62 12.87
C THR A 64 -1.98 -2.42 11.94
N LEU A 65 -1.51 -3.59 11.51
CA LEU A 65 -2.24 -4.52 10.65
C LEU A 65 -2.90 -5.63 11.46
N GLU A 66 -3.93 -6.28 10.93
CA GLU A 66 -4.63 -7.39 11.59
C GLU A 66 -3.73 -8.61 11.82
N ASN A 67 -2.65 -8.75 11.06
CA ASN A 67 -1.65 -9.82 11.23
C ASN A 67 -0.58 -9.49 12.31
N GLY A 68 -0.70 -8.35 13.00
CA GLY A 68 0.24 -7.90 14.03
C GLY A 68 1.46 -7.14 13.52
N GLU A 69 1.62 -6.99 12.19
CA GLU A 69 2.68 -6.15 11.61
C GLU A 69 2.36 -4.66 11.82
N THR A 70 3.40 -3.84 11.97
CA THR A 70 3.30 -2.37 12.00
C THR A 70 4.03 -1.75 10.81
N VAL A 71 3.44 -0.70 10.23
CA VAL A 71 4.03 0.11 9.17
C VAL A 71 4.10 1.55 9.65
N GLU A 72 5.28 2.16 9.55
CA GLU A 72 5.51 3.56 9.92
C GLU A 72 5.59 4.42 8.66
N ALA A 73 5.08 5.65 8.74
CA ALA A 73 5.17 6.66 7.69
C ALA A 73 5.18 8.07 8.29
N ASP A 74 5.79 9.03 7.59
CA ASP A 74 5.87 10.44 7.99
C ASP A 74 4.51 11.17 7.95
#